data_AF-A0A921N1P6-F1
#
_entry.id   AF-A0A921N1P6-F1
#
_cell.length_a   1.000
_cell.length_b   1.000
_cell.length_c   1.000
_cell.angle_alpha   90.00
_cell.angle_beta   90.00
_cell.angle_gamma   90.00
#
_symmetry.space_group_name_H-M   'P 1'
#
loop_
_entity.id
_entity.type
_entity.pdbx_description
1 polymer ?
#
loop_
_entity_poly.entity_id
_entity_poly.type
_entity_poly.pdbx_seq_one_letter_code
_entity_poly.pdbx_strand_id
1 'polypeptide(L)' 'MKIKIINPKQAMLYMKHGLKCECYYDNDKIIYEFDKKATKQLFDKWCKRELV' A
#
# COMPACT_ATOMS: atom_id res chain seq x y z
N MET A 1 -12.66 5.76 -1.88
CA MET A 1 -12.54 5.06 -0.58
C MET A 1 -11.08 4.74 -0.36
N LYS A 2 -10.54 5.01 0.83
CA LYS A 2 -9.11 4.84 1.13
C LYS A 2 -8.86 3.55 1.91
N ILE A 3 -7.65 3.02 1.83
CA ILE A 3 -7.16 1.92 2.68
C ILE A 3 -5.87 2.33 3.37
N LYS A 4 -5.66 1.82 4.59
CA LYS A 4 -4.45 2.03 5.38
C LYS A 4 -3.58 0.79 5.33
N ILE A 5 -2.34 0.93 4.91
CA ILE A 5 -1.32 -0.11 4.91
C ILE A 5 -0.27 0.28 5.95
N ILE A 6 0.04 -0.64 6.86
CA ILE A 6 1.10 -0.45 7.88
C ILE A 6 2.38 -1.20 7.54
N ASN A 7 2.33 -2.12 6.57
CA ASN A 7 3.48 -2.89 6.15
C ASN A 7 4.32 -2.06 5.16
N PRO A 8 5.53 -1.61 5.53
CA PRO A 8 6.34 -0.74 4.67
C PRO A 8 6.77 -1.43 3.38
N LYS A 9 7.03 -2.75 3.41
CA LYS A 9 7.41 -3.53 2.22
C LYS A 9 6.28 -3.54 1.20
N GLN A 10 5.04 -3.76 1.65
CA GLN A 10 3.87 -3.71 0.78
C GLN A 10 3.68 -2.32 0.18
N ALA A 11 3.78 -1.27 1.00
CA ALA A 11 3.64 0.11 0.56
C ALA A 11 4.70 0.51 -0.48
N MET A 12 5.98 0.17 -0.24
CA MET A 12 7.06 0.45 -1.19
C MET A 12 6.88 -0.28 -2.52
N LEU A 13 6.40 -1.53 -2.51
CA LEU A 13 6.08 -2.24 -3.75
C LEU A 13 4.93 -1.56 -4.50
N TYR A 14 3.92 -1.06 -3.80
CA TYR A 14 2.84 -0.32 -4.46
C TYR A 14 3.33 0.97 -5.12
N MET A 15 4.24 1.69 -4.45
CA MET A 15 4.88 2.88 -5.00
C MET A 15 5.77 2.57 -6.20
N LYS A 16 6.54 1.47 -6.15
CA LYS A 16 7.37 1.00 -7.27
C LYS A 16 6.53 0.71 -8.53
N HIS A 17 5.29 0.26 -8.35
CA HIS A 17 4.32 0.02 -9.42
C HIS A 17 3.45 1.26 -9.75
N GLY A 18 3.85 2.45 -9.30
CA GLY A 18 3.29 3.74 -9.72
C GLY A 18 2.15 4.28 -8.87
N LEU A 19 1.78 3.62 -7.77
CA LEU A 19 0.74 4.15 -6.88
C LEU A 19 1.28 5.21 -5.93
N LYS A 20 0.54 6.31 -5.80
CA LYS A 20 0.80 7.36 -4.80
C LYS A 20 -0.01 7.09 -3.54
N CYS A 21 0.56 7.41 -2.38
CA CYS A 21 -0.15 7.42 -1.10
C CYS A 21 0.15 8.70 -0.32
N GLU A 22 -0.71 9.00 0.64
CA GLU A 22 -0.36 9.87 1.75
C GLU A 22 0.38 9.06 2.81
N CYS A 23 1.35 9.67 3.48
CA CYS A 23 2.16 9.05 4.52
C CYS A 23 2.11 9.91 5.78
N TYR A 24 1.71 9.34 6.91
CA TYR A 24 1.65 10.04 8.19
C TYR A 24 1.99 9.11 9.34
N TYR A 25 2.42 9.68 10.46
CA TYR A 25 2.65 8.96 11.69
C TYR A 25 1.40 9.02 12.57
N ASP A 26 0.92 7.87 13.03
CA ASP A 26 -0.23 7.76 13.91
C ASP A 26 -0.05 6.54 14.83
N ASN A 27 -0.38 6.69 16.12
CA ASN A 27 -0.32 5.62 17.12
C ASN A 27 0.99 4.80 17.07
N ASP A 28 2.12 5.51 17.07
CA ASP A 28 3.48 4.96 16.99
C ASP A 28 3.82 4.14 15.73
N LYS A 29 3.10 4.39 14.63
CA LYS A 29 3.28 3.68 13.37
C LYS A 29 3.23 4.63 12.19
N ILE A 30 3.98 4.28 11.14
CA ILE A 30 3.84 4.93 9.84
C ILE A 30 2.64 4.29 9.12
N ILE A 31 1.70 5.12 8.71
CA ILE A 31 0.52 4.74 7.95
C ILE A 31 0.68 5.20 6.50
N TYR A 32 0.51 4.27 5.56
CA TYR A 32 0.47 4.55 4.13
C TYR A 32 -0.96 4.44 3.64
N GLU A 33 -1.55 5.57 3.23
CA GLU A 33 -2.95 5.64 2.82
C GLU A 33 -3.12 5.72 1.30
N PHE A 34 -3.68 4.66 0.71
CA PHE A 34 -3.84 4.53 -0.74
C PHE A 34 -5.31 4.59 -1.17
N ASP A 35 -5.55 4.89 -2.45
CA ASP A 35 -6.87 4.65 -3.05
C ASP A 35 -7.16 3.14 -3.17
N LYS A 36 -8.33 2.71 -2.70
CA LYS A 36 -8.71 1.29 -2.68
C LYS A 36 -8.86 0.70 -4.09
N LYS A 37 -9.38 1.48 -5.05
CA LYS A 37 -9.61 0.97 -6.41
C LYS A 37 -8.28 0.79 -7.13
N ALA A 38 -7.39 1.76 -6.99
CA ALA A 38 -6.05 1.72 -7.60
C ALA A 38 -5.19 0.57 -7.06
N THR A 39 -5.38 0.18 -5.79
CA THR A 39 -4.58 -0.88 -5.15
C THR A 39 -5.04 -2.30 -5.41
N LYS A 40 -6.25 -2.51 -5.97
CA LYS A 40 -6.87 -3.84 -6.07
C LYS A 40 -5.98 -4.87 -6.77
N GLN A 41 -5.44 -4.54 -7.94
CA GLN A 41 -4.61 -5.47 -8.71
C GLN A 41 -3.29 -5.82 -8.00
N LEU A 42 -2.66 -4.83 -7.34
CA LEU A 42 -1.42 -5.06 -6.60
C LEU A 42 -1.66 -5.82 -5.29
N PHE A 43 -2.83 -5.64 -4.67
CA PHE A 43 -3.25 -6.40 -3.51
C PHE A 43 -3.43 -7.88 -3.84
N ASP A 44 -4.07 -8.20 -4.96
CA ASP A 44 -4.22 -9.58 -5.41
C ASP A 44 -2.85 -10.24 -5.65
N LYS A 45 -1.91 -9.54 -6.31
CA LYS A 45 -0.52 -10.01 -6.49
C LYS A 45 0.22 -10.17 -5.16
N TRP A 46 0.02 -9.25 -4.22
CA TRP A 46 0.62 -9.30 -2.89
C TRP A 46 0.16 -10.54 -2.12
N CYS A 47 -1.14 -10.82 -2.10
CA CYS A 47 -1.72 -12.00 -1.46
C CYS A 47 -1.16 -13.31 -2.05
N LYS A 48 -0.92 -13.35 -3.37
CA LYS A 48 -0.33 -14.50 -4.07
C LYS A 48 1.19 -14.61 -3.96
N ARG A 49 1.86 -13.63 -3.32
CA ARG A 49 3.34 -13.50 -3.29
C ARG A 49 3.97 -13.33 -4.69
N GLU A 50 3.22 -12.77 -5.63
CA GLU A 50 3.63 -12.51 -7.01
C GLU A 50 4.06 -11.04 -7.22
N LEU A 51 3.93 -10.20 -6.19
CA LEU A 51 4.32 -8.79 -6.27
C LEU A 51 5.82 -8.62 -5.99
N VAL A 52 6.58 -8.31 -7.05
CA VAL A 52 8.04 -8.12 -7.07
C VAL A 52 8.46 -6.71 -7.53
#